data_AF-A0A943ZCE2-F1
#
_entry.id   AF-A0A943ZCE2-F1
#
_cell.length_a   1.000
_cell.length_b   1.000
_cell.length_c   1.000
_cell.angle_alpha   90.00
_cell.angle_beta   90.00
_cell.angle_gamma   90.00
#
_symmetry.space_group_name_H-M   'P 1'
#
loop_
_entity.id
_entity.type
_entity.pdbx_description
1 polymer ?
#
loop_
_entity_poly.entity_id
_entity_poly.type
_entity_poly.pdbx_seq_one_letter_code
_entity_poly.pdbx_strand_id
1 'polypeptide(L)'
;MSDLKDFNWTGFWNDVDYAFESYIGKPVTDKNIKDAESELGYTLPAAYIELLNNHNGGVLNKNCFINNNGDCVYVTGIYGIDRDKKNSIFGKFGNEFWISKWKYPPIGIVVADTISGGHDMIFLDYRECGPTGEPKVVRVDQEGDYSITLLADNFGDFIKNLYFSIEDITDEEFQELSDVEKVKLLNEQEGIDFKRAMELLTNIGIDNLSPILLSALGRMYNNTGRAAEAIDLFERIDEAHRDWSWYYRCGYAHGMLGYGKSYESEHVQKALQLIETGIKMTKEAHLDKQLVWCCEVVKYHLFKIKPKEYKVDYPLVYETIKNVFDKKNSKDTIEDKVTTEGKVTGDINECEEDKYPTYDVVHWVFNKKTYSREEFSKEYNKEVEKYVDDEADDDRLEEPEILVTYEAWIESTDQLFDNERVTDEELLEEDKEDGMWQVEIMAHLVADNGTYFTREELLFKLHNLMANKELGDHVFFEGIEYEGHECEGYGLIDNEDGIPVFYTCCGS
;
A
#
# COMPACT_ATOMS: atom_id res chain seq x y z
N MET A 1 -23.03 31.18 7.20
CA MET A 1 -23.97 31.57 6.11
C MET A 1 -24.89 30.38 5.88
N SER A 2 -26.17 30.59 5.57
CA SER A 2 -27.06 29.50 5.13
C SER A 2 -26.48 28.89 3.86
N ASP A 3 -26.39 27.55 3.82
CA ASP A 3 -25.58 26.86 2.80
C ASP A 3 -26.27 25.62 2.19
N LEU A 4 -27.47 25.25 2.64
CA LEU A 4 -28.25 24.12 2.09
C LEU A 4 -29.62 24.53 1.55
N LYS A 5 -29.93 25.82 1.50
CA LYS A 5 -31.24 26.33 1.04
C LYS A 5 -31.63 25.87 -0.38
N ASP A 6 -30.67 25.76 -1.28
CA ASP A 6 -30.86 25.33 -2.67
C ASP A 6 -30.32 23.90 -2.91
N PHE A 7 -30.07 23.14 -1.84
CA PHE A 7 -29.57 21.76 -1.93
C PHE A 7 -30.64 20.83 -2.50
N ASN A 8 -30.22 19.95 -3.42
CA ASN A 8 -31.12 18.94 -3.99
C ASN A 8 -31.21 17.72 -3.06
N TRP A 9 -32.30 17.64 -2.30
CA TRP A 9 -32.59 16.52 -1.39
C TRP A 9 -33.08 15.24 -2.10
N THR A 10 -33.30 15.28 -3.41
CA THR A 10 -33.78 14.11 -4.17
C THR A 10 -32.75 12.98 -4.08
N GLY A 11 -33.17 11.80 -3.62
CA GLY A 11 -32.30 10.64 -3.45
C GLY A 11 -31.32 10.74 -2.28
N PHE A 12 -31.36 11.80 -1.46
CA PHE A 12 -30.44 11.97 -0.33
C PHE A 12 -30.78 11.03 0.85
N TRP A 13 -32.07 10.94 1.19
CA TRP A 13 -32.57 10.16 2.32
C TRP A 13 -32.97 8.75 1.91
N ASN A 14 -32.65 7.77 2.77
CA ASN A 14 -33.08 6.39 2.68
C ASN A 14 -34.23 6.13 3.68
N ASP A 15 -35.44 6.53 3.32
CA ASP A 15 -36.62 6.47 4.18
C ASP A 15 -37.26 5.07 4.20
N VAL A 16 -36.51 4.08 4.71
CA VAL A 16 -36.99 2.72 4.99
C VAL A 16 -37.68 2.61 6.36
N ASP A 17 -38.42 1.53 6.62
CA ASP A 17 -39.13 1.30 7.88
C ASP A 17 -38.23 1.47 9.12
N TYR A 18 -36.97 1.02 9.03
CA TYR A 18 -35.98 1.19 10.09
C TYR A 18 -35.67 2.67 10.37
N ALA A 19 -35.54 3.49 9.32
CA ALA A 19 -35.30 4.93 9.46
C ALA A 19 -36.48 5.61 10.17
N PHE A 20 -37.73 5.28 9.76
CA PHE A 20 -38.94 5.79 10.42
C PHE A 20 -39.03 5.38 11.89
N GLU A 21 -38.64 4.15 12.24
CA GLU A 21 -38.64 3.71 13.63
C GLU A 21 -37.56 4.43 14.46
N SER A 22 -36.35 4.54 13.92
CA SER A 22 -35.16 4.81 14.73
C SER A 22 -34.59 6.22 14.61
N TYR A 23 -34.75 6.91 13.47
CA TYR A 23 -34.14 8.22 13.20
C TYR A 23 -35.18 9.33 12.97
N ILE A 24 -36.17 9.08 12.09
CA ILE A 24 -37.00 10.16 11.53
C ILE A 24 -37.98 10.71 12.56
N GLY A 25 -37.69 11.92 13.04
CA GLY A 25 -38.49 12.66 14.00
C GLY A 25 -39.70 13.37 13.41
N LYS A 26 -40.56 13.91 14.28
CA LYS A 26 -41.66 14.81 13.88
C LYS A 26 -41.10 16.11 13.28
N PRO A 27 -41.87 16.83 12.44
CA PRO A 27 -41.45 18.13 11.91
C PRO A 27 -41.03 19.10 13.01
N VAL A 28 -39.93 19.81 12.77
CA VAL A 28 -39.31 20.72 13.74
C VAL A 28 -39.99 22.08 13.73
N THR A 29 -40.04 22.73 14.90
CA THR A 29 -40.47 24.13 15.04
C THR A 29 -39.35 24.96 15.63
N ASP A 30 -39.39 26.29 15.44
CA ASP A 30 -38.44 27.23 16.06
C ASP A 30 -38.31 27.07 17.57
N LYS A 31 -39.41 26.65 18.23
CA LYS A 31 -39.39 26.36 19.67
C LYS A 31 -38.53 25.13 19.96
N ASN A 32 -38.67 24.06 19.18
CA ASN A 32 -37.85 22.86 19.35
C ASN A 32 -36.37 23.14 19.16
N ILE A 33 -36.00 23.97 18.17
CA ILE A 33 -34.61 24.41 17.96
C ILE A 33 -34.09 25.17 19.19
N LYS A 34 -34.82 26.18 19.67
CA LYS A 34 -34.41 26.97 20.85
C LYS A 34 -34.29 26.13 22.12
N ASP A 35 -35.22 25.21 22.33
CA ASP A 35 -35.18 24.29 23.48
C ASP A 35 -33.96 23.36 23.36
N ALA A 36 -33.64 22.87 22.16
CA ALA A 36 -32.46 22.03 21.90
C ALA A 36 -31.15 22.79 22.15
N GLU A 37 -31.00 24.00 21.61
CA GLU A 37 -29.82 24.84 21.83
C GLU A 37 -29.62 25.18 23.31
N SER A 38 -30.71 25.49 24.02
CA SER A 38 -30.67 25.79 25.45
C SER A 38 -30.24 24.59 26.31
N GLU A 39 -30.61 23.37 25.91
CA GLU A 39 -30.23 22.15 26.65
C GLU A 39 -28.81 21.70 26.33
N LEU A 40 -28.41 21.77 25.06
CA LEU A 40 -27.06 21.41 24.63
C LEU A 40 -26.02 22.43 25.08
N GLY A 41 -26.41 23.69 25.25
CA GLY A 41 -25.49 24.80 25.52
C GLY A 41 -24.73 25.28 24.28
N TYR A 42 -25.20 24.91 23.09
CA TYR A 42 -24.59 25.22 21.80
C TYR A 42 -25.63 25.81 20.84
N THR A 43 -25.23 26.81 20.05
CA THR A 43 -26.01 27.28 18.90
C THR A 43 -25.86 26.28 17.76
N LEU A 44 -26.98 25.79 17.20
CA LEU A 44 -26.94 24.84 16.09
C LEU A 44 -26.51 25.55 14.79
N PRO A 45 -25.69 24.91 13.93
CA PRO A 45 -25.32 25.48 12.64
C PRO A 45 -26.54 25.78 11.78
N ALA A 46 -26.51 26.88 11.03
CA ALA A 46 -27.64 27.26 10.17
C ALA A 46 -27.98 26.15 9.15
N ALA A 47 -26.96 25.53 8.56
CA ALA A 47 -27.14 24.40 7.64
C ALA A 47 -27.77 23.17 8.33
N TYR A 48 -27.44 22.91 9.59
CA TYR A 48 -28.05 21.80 10.33
C TYR A 48 -29.53 22.08 10.64
N ILE A 49 -29.89 23.33 10.98
CA ILE A 49 -31.30 23.73 11.14
C ILE A 49 -32.07 23.61 9.81
N GLU A 50 -31.46 23.94 8.68
CA GLU A 50 -32.06 23.75 7.34
C GLU A 50 -32.32 22.28 7.05
N LEU A 51 -31.36 21.41 7.35
CA LEU A 51 -31.54 19.96 7.27
C LEU A 51 -32.70 19.51 8.17
N LEU A 52 -32.73 19.91 9.44
CA LEU A 52 -33.78 19.53 10.40
C LEU A 52 -35.19 19.98 9.96
N ASN A 53 -35.28 21.15 9.30
CA ASN A 53 -36.54 21.67 8.76
C ASN A 53 -36.99 20.91 7.50
N ASN A 54 -36.05 20.38 6.71
CA ASN A 54 -36.34 19.50 5.59
C ASN A 54 -36.74 18.10 6.09
N HIS A 55 -35.96 17.54 7.01
CA HIS A 55 -36.04 16.16 7.48
C HIS A 55 -35.38 16.04 8.88
N ASN A 56 -36.14 15.67 9.91
CA ASN A 56 -35.68 15.68 11.31
C ASN A 56 -34.90 14.40 11.66
N GLY A 57 -33.76 14.22 11.02
CA GLY A 57 -32.89 13.04 11.13
C GLY A 57 -33.36 11.89 10.22
N GLY A 58 -32.42 11.06 9.77
CA GLY A 58 -32.71 10.00 8.82
C GLY A 58 -31.48 9.17 8.48
N VAL A 59 -31.71 8.05 7.78
CA VAL A 59 -30.65 7.22 7.19
C VAL A 59 -30.29 7.78 5.82
N LEU A 60 -29.02 7.74 5.45
CA LEU A 60 -28.52 8.31 4.20
C LEU A 60 -28.51 7.27 3.08
N ASN A 61 -28.89 7.69 1.87
CA ASN A 61 -28.54 7.00 0.62
C ASN A 61 -27.15 7.44 0.15
N LYS A 62 -26.87 8.75 0.22
CA LYS A 62 -25.53 9.31 0.02
C LYS A 62 -24.74 9.19 1.32
N ASN A 63 -24.22 8.00 1.59
CA ASN A 63 -23.61 7.64 2.86
C ASN A 63 -22.08 7.78 2.88
N CYS A 64 -21.42 8.08 1.76
CA CYS A 64 -19.96 8.12 1.68
C CYS A 64 -19.46 9.57 1.68
N PHE A 65 -18.85 10.01 2.78
CA PHE A 65 -18.19 11.31 2.85
C PHE A 65 -16.75 11.21 2.36
N ILE A 66 -16.33 12.11 1.48
CA ILE A 66 -14.95 12.16 0.95
C ILE A 66 -14.43 13.60 0.98
N ASN A 67 -13.41 13.88 1.80
CA ASN A 67 -12.75 15.20 1.82
C ASN A 67 -11.60 15.29 0.80
N ASN A 68 -11.04 16.49 0.63
CA ASN A 68 -9.93 16.71 -0.32
C ASN A 68 -8.56 16.23 0.19
N ASN A 69 -8.50 15.69 1.42
CA ASN A 69 -7.28 15.15 2.00
C ASN A 69 -7.22 13.61 1.84
N GLY A 70 -8.23 13.00 1.22
CA GLY A 70 -8.33 11.55 1.02
C GLY A 70 -8.96 10.79 2.20
N ASP A 71 -9.55 11.49 3.19
CA ASP A 71 -10.32 10.83 4.23
C ASP A 71 -11.71 10.43 3.71
N CYS A 72 -12.04 9.15 3.88
CA CYS A 72 -13.33 8.56 3.56
C CYS A 72 -14.04 8.12 4.84
N VAL A 73 -15.33 8.44 4.98
CA VAL A 73 -16.14 7.96 6.11
C VAL A 73 -17.54 7.59 5.65
N TYR A 74 -17.98 6.39 6.02
CA TYR A 74 -19.32 5.90 5.73
C TYR A 74 -20.28 6.22 6.88
N VAL A 75 -21.21 7.14 6.61
CA VAL A 75 -22.19 7.68 7.54
C VAL A 75 -23.51 6.92 7.38
N THR A 76 -24.00 6.30 8.46
CA THR A 76 -25.28 5.58 8.42
C THR A 76 -26.46 6.54 8.43
N GLY A 77 -26.53 7.42 9.43
CA GLY A 77 -27.63 8.36 9.54
C GLY A 77 -27.25 9.65 10.24
N ILE A 78 -27.93 10.72 9.84
CA ILE A 78 -27.84 12.02 10.51
C ILE A 78 -28.88 12.06 11.63
N TYR A 79 -28.45 12.46 12.82
CA TYR A 79 -29.32 12.56 13.97
C TYR A 79 -30.28 13.74 13.83
N GLY A 80 -31.52 13.52 14.22
CA GLY A 80 -32.51 14.59 14.45
C GLY A 80 -32.47 15.09 15.89
N ILE A 81 -33.49 15.86 16.26
CA ILE A 81 -33.68 16.37 17.64
C ILE A 81 -34.93 15.81 18.34
N ASP A 82 -35.65 14.86 17.73
CA ASP A 82 -36.82 14.23 18.35
C ASP A 82 -36.39 13.19 19.42
N ARG A 83 -36.76 13.44 20.67
CA ARG A 83 -36.44 12.58 21.83
C ARG A 83 -37.08 11.20 21.76
N ASP A 84 -38.16 11.06 21.02
CA ASP A 84 -38.87 9.78 20.89
C ASP A 84 -38.09 8.79 19.99
N LYS A 85 -37.08 9.27 19.28
CA LYS A 85 -36.25 8.48 18.35
C LYS A 85 -35.00 7.95 19.06
N LYS A 86 -34.61 6.71 18.73
CA LYS A 86 -33.44 6.07 19.35
C LYS A 86 -32.14 6.77 18.93
N ASN A 87 -32.04 7.09 17.64
CA ASN A 87 -30.88 7.68 16.97
C ASN A 87 -31.15 9.16 16.67
N SER A 88 -31.22 9.94 17.74
CA SER A 88 -31.32 11.40 17.70
C SER A 88 -30.40 11.99 18.75
N ILE A 89 -30.11 13.29 18.67
CA ILE A 89 -29.21 13.98 19.61
C ILE A 89 -29.63 13.74 21.07
N PHE A 90 -30.94 13.68 21.33
CA PHE A 90 -31.51 13.46 22.67
C PHE A 90 -32.10 12.05 22.86
N GLY A 91 -31.85 11.16 21.90
CA GLY A 91 -32.34 9.80 21.89
C GLY A 91 -31.55 8.87 22.81
N LYS A 92 -31.92 7.58 22.77
CA LYS A 92 -31.21 6.53 23.53
C LYS A 92 -29.72 6.48 23.22
N PHE A 93 -29.36 6.68 21.95
CA PHE A 93 -27.98 6.69 21.45
C PHE A 93 -27.56 8.11 21.04
N GLY A 94 -27.98 9.11 21.83
CA GLY A 94 -27.67 10.52 21.59
C GLY A 94 -26.40 11.02 22.30
N ASN A 95 -26.26 12.34 22.38
CA ASN A 95 -25.05 13.01 22.86
C ASN A 95 -24.64 12.58 24.28
N GLU A 96 -25.62 12.47 25.21
CA GLU A 96 -25.35 12.05 26.59
C GLU A 96 -24.78 10.62 26.65
N PHE A 97 -25.30 9.72 25.81
CA PHE A 97 -24.87 8.32 25.78
C PHE A 97 -23.41 8.22 25.34
N TRP A 98 -23.05 8.79 24.20
CA TRP A 98 -21.70 8.68 23.64
C TRP A 98 -20.65 9.36 24.53
N ILE A 99 -20.95 10.55 25.06
CA ILE A 99 -20.01 11.28 25.94
C ILE A 99 -19.92 10.60 27.32
N SER A 100 -21.03 10.30 27.97
CA SER A 100 -21.01 9.86 29.37
C SER A 100 -20.73 8.38 29.55
N LYS A 101 -21.28 7.53 28.66
CA LYS A 101 -21.13 6.06 28.73
C LYS A 101 -19.90 5.60 27.97
N TRP A 102 -19.74 6.06 26.74
CA TRP A 102 -18.65 5.67 25.84
C TRP A 102 -17.45 6.60 25.87
N LYS A 103 -17.45 7.61 26.76
CA LYS A 103 -16.30 8.47 27.05
C LYS A 103 -15.75 9.25 25.86
N TYR A 104 -16.55 9.43 24.82
CA TYR A 104 -16.20 10.36 23.74
C TYR A 104 -15.95 11.77 24.30
N PRO A 105 -15.00 12.51 23.71
CA PRO A 105 -14.59 13.78 24.25
C PRO A 105 -15.73 14.82 24.15
N PRO A 106 -15.95 15.65 25.18
CA PRO A 106 -17.06 16.61 25.23
C PRO A 106 -16.74 17.88 24.41
N ILE A 107 -16.50 17.71 23.11
CA ILE A 107 -16.08 18.79 22.20
C ILE A 107 -17.26 19.52 21.54
N GLY A 108 -18.47 18.97 21.67
CA GLY A 108 -19.68 19.53 21.07
C GLY A 108 -20.82 18.52 20.96
N ILE A 109 -21.35 18.36 19.76
CA ILE A 109 -22.59 17.61 19.49
C ILE A 109 -22.28 16.43 18.58
N VAL A 110 -22.65 15.21 19.00
CA VAL A 110 -22.73 14.04 18.12
C VAL A 110 -23.88 14.23 17.12
N VAL A 111 -23.56 14.33 15.83
CA VAL A 111 -24.53 14.67 14.78
C VAL A 111 -24.83 13.52 13.83
N ALA A 112 -23.97 12.50 13.76
CA ALA A 112 -24.21 11.32 12.93
C ALA A 112 -23.49 10.09 13.46
N ASP A 113 -24.05 8.92 13.17
CA ASP A 113 -23.38 7.63 13.34
C ASP A 113 -22.81 7.10 12.02
N THR A 114 -21.83 6.22 12.13
CA THR A 114 -21.15 5.59 11.01
C THR A 114 -21.50 4.11 10.93
N ILE A 115 -21.14 3.45 9.83
CA ILE A 115 -21.33 2.01 9.67
C ILE A 115 -20.54 1.16 10.70
N SER A 116 -19.58 1.78 11.41
CA SER A 116 -18.79 1.11 12.44
C SER A 116 -19.61 0.67 13.65
N GLY A 117 -20.84 1.16 13.82
CA GLY A 117 -21.65 0.81 15.01
C GLY A 117 -21.16 1.48 16.29
N GLY A 118 -20.42 2.59 16.18
CA GLY A 118 -20.01 3.42 17.31
C GLY A 118 -18.54 3.33 17.69
N HIS A 119 -17.68 2.75 16.85
CA HIS A 119 -16.23 2.90 16.94
C HIS A 119 -15.81 4.28 16.38
N ASP A 120 -16.49 4.73 15.33
CA ASP A 120 -16.35 6.07 14.75
C ASP A 120 -17.66 6.85 14.85
N MET A 121 -17.58 8.11 15.28
CA MET A 121 -18.74 8.99 15.40
C MET A 121 -18.44 10.37 14.81
N ILE A 122 -19.48 11.03 14.25
CA ILE A 122 -19.34 12.36 13.66
C ILE A 122 -19.80 13.43 14.64
N PHE A 123 -18.95 14.43 14.86
CA PHE A 123 -19.19 15.52 15.79
C PHE A 123 -19.20 16.88 15.08
N LEU A 124 -20.04 17.77 15.60
CA LEU A 124 -19.83 19.21 15.48
C LEU A 124 -18.86 19.64 16.58
N ASP A 125 -17.66 20.08 16.20
CA ASP A 125 -16.59 20.48 17.13
C ASP A 125 -16.61 22.01 17.35
N TYR A 126 -16.88 22.39 18.59
CA TYR A 126 -16.98 23.79 19.03
C TYR A 126 -15.75 24.30 19.79
N ARG A 127 -14.68 23.49 19.92
CA ARG A 127 -13.50 23.86 20.72
C ARG A 127 -12.86 25.18 20.29
N GLU A 128 -12.76 25.40 18.98
CA GLU A 128 -12.14 26.61 18.41
C GLU A 128 -13.10 27.81 18.36
N CYS A 129 -14.34 27.59 17.91
CA CYS A 129 -15.29 28.68 17.64
C CYS A 129 -16.13 29.08 18.88
N GLY A 130 -16.10 28.27 19.94
CA GLY A 130 -16.91 28.45 21.14
C GLY A 130 -18.39 28.12 20.92
N PRO A 131 -19.21 28.08 21.98
CA PRO A 131 -20.56 27.51 21.94
C PRO A 131 -21.56 28.20 21.01
N THR A 132 -21.24 29.41 20.55
CA THR A 132 -22.11 30.21 19.66
C THR A 132 -21.52 30.41 18.26
N GLY A 133 -20.35 29.83 17.98
CA GLY A 133 -19.67 29.94 16.69
C GLY A 133 -20.15 28.91 15.66
N GLU A 134 -19.61 28.99 14.45
CA GLU A 134 -19.80 27.95 13.42
C GLU A 134 -18.81 26.80 13.70
N PRO A 135 -19.26 25.59 14.05
CA PRO A 135 -18.39 24.46 14.35
C PRO A 135 -17.87 23.79 13.08
N LYS A 136 -16.69 23.19 13.21
CA LYS A 136 -16.17 22.25 12.20
C LYS A 136 -16.84 20.89 12.36
N VAL A 137 -16.82 20.07 11.31
CA VAL A 137 -17.26 18.66 11.37
C VAL A 137 -16.05 17.76 11.48
N VAL A 138 -16.04 16.86 12.45
CA VAL A 138 -14.93 15.94 12.73
C VAL A 138 -15.39 14.50 12.88
N ARG A 139 -14.54 13.55 12.49
CA ARG A 139 -14.62 12.15 12.91
C ARG A 139 -13.88 12.01 14.22
N VAL A 140 -14.47 11.28 15.18
CA VAL A 140 -13.77 10.83 16.38
C VAL A 140 -13.71 9.32 16.37
N ASP A 141 -12.50 8.78 16.35
CA ASP A 141 -12.20 7.35 16.29
C ASP A 141 -11.83 6.83 17.68
N GLN A 142 -12.70 6.02 18.26
CA GLN A 142 -12.56 5.47 19.60
C GLN A 142 -11.45 4.42 19.71
N GLU A 143 -11.15 3.69 18.64
CA GLU A 143 -10.09 2.68 18.63
C GLU A 143 -8.72 3.34 18.53
N GLY A 144 -8.63 4.47 17.82
CA GLY A 144 -7.47 5.35 17.76
C GLY A 144 -7.33 6.32 18.95
N ASP A 145 -7.66 5.90 20.18
CA ASP A 145 -7.61 6.72 21.41
C ASP A 145 -8.37 8.06 21.28
N TYR A 146 -9.56 8.03 20.68
CA TYR A 146 -10.39 9.20 20.39
C TYR A 146 -9.67 10.24 19.52
N SER A 147 -8.85 9.79 18.58
CA SER A 147 -8.23 10.66 17.57
C SER A 147 -9.30 11.44 16.80
N ILE A 148 -8.99 12.71 16.49
CA ILE A 148 -9.94 13.64 15.90
C ILE A 148 -9.44 14.05 14.53
N THR A 149 -10.19 13.69 13.49
CA THR A 149 -9.89 14.00 12.10
C THR A 149 -10.86 15.06 11.58
N LEU A 150 -10.33 16.15 11.01
CA LEU A 150 -11.15 17.18 10.39
C LEU A 150 -11.78 16.67 9.09
N LEU A 151 -13.11 16.71 9.02
CA LEU A 151 -13.84 16.31 7.81
C LEU A 151 -14.20 17.54 6.97
N ALA A 152 -14.82 18.56 7.57
CA ALA A 152 -15.26 19.75 6.87
C ALA A 152 -15.21 21.00 7.76
N ASP A 153 -15.05 22.17 7.14
CA ASP A 153 -14.99 23.45 7.85
C ASP A 153 -16.35 23.88 8.44
N ASN A 154 -17.45 23.35 7.91
CA ASN A 154 -18.81 23.55 8.43
C ASN A 154 -19.74 22.41 8.00
N PHE A 155 -20.93 22.36 8.60
CA PHE A 155 -21.90 21.28 8.36
C PHE A 155 -22.47 21.29 6.93
N GLY A 156 -22.58 22.46 6.29
CA GLY A 156 -23.06 22.55 4.90
C GLY A 156 -22.12 21.86 3.92
N ASP A 157 -20.81 22.13 4.05
CA ASP A 157 -19.77 21.49 3.24
C ASP A 157 -19.71 19.98 3.49
N PHE A 158 -19.93 19.53 4.73
CA PHE A 158 -20.02 18.10 5.04
C PHE A 158 -21.15 17.43 4.25
N ILE A 159 -22.37 18.00 4.29
CA ILE A 159 -23.53 17.44 3.59
C ILE A 159 -23.37 17.45 2.07
N LYS A 160 -22.72 18.47 1.50
CA LYS A 160 -22.50 18.58 0.05
C LYS A 160 -21.46 17.60 -0.49
N ASN A 161 -20.55 17.12 0.34
CA ASN A 161 -19.50 16.16 -0.04
C ASN A 161 -19.85 14.71 0.37
N LEU A 162 -21.14 14.43 0.57
CA LEU A 162 -21.67 13.07 0.68
C LEU A 162 -22.03 12.53 -0.72
N TYR A 163 -21.50 11.36 -1.04
CA TYR A 163 -21.71 10.62 -2.28
C TYR A 163 -22.42 9.30 -2.00
N PHE A 164 -22.99 8.71 -3.04
CA PHE A 164 -23.36 7.29 -3.00
C PHE A 164 -22.10 6.43 -2.89
N SER A 165 -22.20 5.29 -2.22
CA SER A 165 -21.16 4.27 -2.34
C SER A 165 -21.10 3.76 -3.78
N ILE A 166 -19.94 3.29 -4.26
CA ILE A 166 -19.83 2.64 -5.57
C ILE A 166 -20.75 1.41 -5.69
N GLU A 167 -21.02 0.73 -4.57
CA GLU A 167 -21.91 -0.43 -4.53
C GLU A 167 -23.38 -0.06 -4.71
N ASP A 168 -23.79 1.09 -4.19
CA ASP A 168 -25.19 1.53 -4.19
C ASP A 168 -25.53 2.49 -5.33
N ILE A 169 -24.54 3.15 -5.94
CA ILE A 169 -24.79 4.10 -7.03
C ILE A 169 -25.30 3.39 -8.29
N THR A 170 -26.40 3.91 -8.84
CA THR A 170 -26.92 3.45 -10.14
C THR A 170 -26.05 3.94 -11.29
N ASP A 171 -26.16 3.26 -12.44
CA ASP A 171 -25.47 3.66 -13.66
C ASP A 171 -25.89 5.06 -14.13
N GLU A 172 -27.17 5.41 -13.99
CA GLU A 172 -27.69 6.74 -14.31
C GLU A 172 -27.12 7.81 -13.37
N GLU A 173 -27.13 7.58 -12.04
CA GLU A 173 -26.59 8.54 -11.06
C GLU A 173 -25.08 8.74 -11.22
N PHE A 174 -24.33 7.67 -11.50
CA PHE A 174 -22.90 7.77 -11.78
C PHE A 174 -22.64 8.57 -13.06
N GLN A 175 -23.44 8.36 -14.11
CA GLN A 175 -23.31 9.11 -15.37
C GLN A 175 -23.55 10.62 -15.20
N GLU A 176 -24.47 11.02 -14.32
CA GLU A 176 -24.79 12.42 -14.02
C GLU A 176 -23.65 13.18 -13.31
N LEU A 177 -22.74 12.48 -12.63
CA LEU A 177 -21.57 13.11 -12.00
C LEU A 177 -20.66 13.77 -13.04
N SER A 178 -19.96 14.84 -12.68
CA SER A 178 -18.84 15.32 -13.50
C SER A 178 -17.68 14.31 -13.50
N ASP A 179 -16.80 14.35 -14.50
CA ASP A 179 -15.66 13.44 -14.55
C ASP A 179 -14.73 13.61 -13.34
N VAL A 180 -14.63 14.82 -12.78
CA VAL A 180 -13.86 15.10 -11.56
C VAL A 180 -14.47 14.38 -10.36
N GLU A 181 -15.80 14.45 -10.20
CA GLU A 181 -16.51 13.73 -9.13
C GLU A 181 -16.43 12.22 -9.30
N LYS A 182 -16.54 11.71 -10.54
CA LYS A 182 -16.31 10.29 -10.84
C LYS A 182 -14.91 9.88 -10.40
N VAL A 183 -13.87 10.59 -10.81
CA VAL A 183 -12.48 10.27 -10.43
C VAL A 183 -12.28 10.33 -8.92
N LYS A 184 -12.84 11.35 -8.24
CA LYS A 184 -12.78 11.47 -6.78
C LYS A 184 -13.38 10.22 -6.11
N LEU A 185 -14.61 9.86 -6.49
CA LEU A 185 -15.30 8.68 -5.98
C LEU A 185 -14.51 7.38 -6.23
N LEU A 186 -13.94 7.23 -7.43
CA LEU A 186 -13.18 6.04 -7.83
C LEU A 186 -11.79 5.93 -7.19
N ASN A 187 -11.26 7.00 -6.60
CA ASN A 187 -9.89 7.06 -6.07
C ASN A 187 -9.83 7.10 -4.55
N GLU A 188 -10.78 7.77 -3.94
CA GLU A 188 -10.72 8.15 -2.52
C GLU A 188 -11.68 7.35 -1.66
N GLN A 189 -12.54 6.53 -2.26
CA GLN A 189 -13.40 5.64 -1.50
C GLN A 189 -12.61 4.48 -0.89
N GLU A 190 -12.65 4.37 0.43
CA GLU A 190 -12.00 3.29 1.16
C GLU A 190 -12.67 1.93 0.85
N GLY A 191 -11.84 0.91 0.60
CA GLY A 191 -12.31 -0.45 0.31
C GLY A 191 -13.05 -0.60 -1.02
N ILE A 192 -12.82 0.28 -1.99
CA ILE A 192 -13.57 0.32 -3.25
C ILE A 192 -13.67 -1.05 -3.95
N ASP A 193 -14.89 -1.44 -4.32
CA ASP A 193 -15.12 -2.58 -5.20
C ASP A 193 -14.70 -2.23 -6.64
N PHE A 194 -13.47 -2.61 -7.00
CA PHE A 194 -12.93 -2.41 -8.35
C PHE A 194 -13.79 -3.04 -9.44
N LYS A 195 -14.48 -4.16 -9.16
CA LYS A 195 -15.32 -4.82 -10.16
C LYS A 195 -16.52 -3.95 -10.50
N ARG A 196 -17.22 -3.43 -9.47
CA ARG A 196 -18.36 -2.52 -9.67
C ARG A 196 -17.91 -1.19 -10.28
N ALA A 197 -16.80 -0.63 -9.83
CA ALA A 197 -16.23 0.60 -10.38
C ALA A 197 -15.88 0.47 -11.88
N MET A 198 -15.28 -0.66 -12.28
CA MET A 198 -15.01 -0.96 -13.68
C MET A 198 -16.29 -1.12 -14.49
N GLU A 199 -17.30 -1.81 -13.94
CA GLU A 199 -18.60 -1.97 -14.59
C GLU A 199 -19.23 -0.61 -14.91
N LEU A 200 -19.32 0.28 -13.92
CA LEU A 200 -19.84 1.64 -14.07
C LEU A 200 -19.14 2.41 -15.19
N LEU A 201 -17.80 2.37 -15.24
CA LEU A 201 -17.03 3.02 -16.30
C LEU A 201 -17.26 2.37 -17.68
N THR A 202 -17.33 1.03 -17.73
CA THR A 202 -17.54 0.32 -19.00
C THR A 202 -18.96 0.53 -19.56
N ASN A 203 -19.96 0.74 -18.71
CA ASN A 203 -21.34 1.01 -19.10
C ASN A 203 -21.53 2.39 -19.74
N ILE A 204 -20.64 3.35 -19.48
CA ILE A 204 -20.55 4.62 -20.23
C ILE A 204 -20.13 4.37 -21.70
N GLY A 205 -19.40 3.28 -21.93
CA GLY A 205 -18.75 2.94 -23.19
C GLY A 205 -17.34 3.54 -23.25
N ILE A 206 -16.33 2.68 -23.50
CA ILE A 206 -14.91 3.05 -23.48
C ILE A 206 -14.60 4.24 -24.41
N ASP A 207 -15.23 4.30 -25.58
CA ASP A 207 -15.02 5.39 -26.56
C ASP A 207 -15.60 6.74 -26.11
N ASN A 208 -16.45 6.75 -25.08
CA ASN A 208 -17.04 7.96 -24.49
C ASN A 208 -16.31 8.42 -23.22
N LEU A 209 -15.32 7.67 -22.74
CA LEU A 209 -14.56 8.02 -21.55
C LEU A 209 -13.56 9.15 -21.86
N SER A 210 -13.49 10.16 -20.99
CA SER A 210 -12.46 11.19 -21.06
C SER A 210 -11.08 10.63 -20.68
N PRO A 211 -9.98 11.35 -20.99
CA PRO A 211 -8.63 10.91 -20.65
C PRO A 211 -8.43 10.55 -19.17
N ILE A 212 -9.04 11.31 -18.25
CA ILE A 212 -8.92 11.04 -16.81
C ILE A 212 -9.67 9.78 -16.38
N LEU A 213 -10.81 9.48 -17.01
CA LEU A 213 -11.57 8.26 -16.77
C LEU A 213 -10.94 7.03 -17.42
N LEU A 214 -10.36 7.17 -18.62
CA LEU A 214 -9.54 6.13 -19.24
C LEU A 214 -8.35 5.77 -18.35
N SER A 215 -7.69 6.79 -17.77
CA SER A 215 -6.58 6.58 -16.84
C SER A 215 -7.01 5.87 -15.56
N ALA A 216 -8.18 6.24 -15.00
CA ALA A 216 -8.75 5.56 -13.84
C ALA A 216 -9.10 4.09 -14.14
N LEU A 217 -9.75 3.81 -15.27
CA LEU A 217 -10.08 2.43 -15.69
C LEU A 217 -8.82 1.60 -15.92
N GLY A 218 -7.81 2.17 -16.61
CA GLY A 218 -6.53 1.49 -16.84
C GLY A 218 -5.80 1.15 -15.55
N ARG A 219 -5.84 2.02 -14.53
CA ARG A 219 -5.32 1.70 -13.20
C ARG A 219 -6.03 0.49 -12.58
N MET A 220 -7.37 0.44 -12.67
CA MET A 220 -8.14 -0.69 -12.14
C MET A 220 -7.80 -2.00 -12.86
N TYR A 221 -7.55 -1.94 -14.17
CA TYR A 221 -7.06 -3.09 -14.93
C TYR A 221 -5.68 -3.55 -14.49
N ASN A 222 -4.74 -2.65 -14.25
CA ASN A 222 -3.45 -3.01 -13.65
C ASN A 222 -3.62 -3.72 -12.29
N ASN A 223 -4.44 -3.16 -11.41
CA ASN A 223 -4.68 -3.72 -10.07
C ASN A 223 -5.41 -5.07 -10.07
N THR A 224 -6.07 -5.42 -11.18
CA THR A 224 -6.79 -6.70 -11.36
C THR A 224 -6.05 -7.67 -12.27
N GLY A 225 -4.77 -7.41 -12.58
CA GLY A 225 -3.93 -8.30 -13.39
C GLY A 225 -4.20 -8.26 -14.90
N ARG A 226 -4.95 -7.28 -15.39
CA ARG A 226 -5.37 -7.12 -16.80
C ARG A 226 -4.44 -6.15 -17.56
N ALA A 227 -3.14 -6.40 -17.47
CA ALA A 227 -2.10 -5.46 -17.95
C ALA A 227 -2.20 -5.15 -19.46
N ALA A 228 -2.49 -6.14 -20.31
CA ALA A 228 -2.64 -5.91 -21.76
C ALA A 228 -3.79 -4.95 -22.07
N GLU A 229 -4.93 -5.12 -21.41
CA GLU A 229 -6.10 -4.24 -21.58
C GLU A 229 -5.84 -2.85 -20.99
N ALA A 230 -5.05 -2.75 -19.93
CA ALA A 230 -4.62 -1.46 -19.39
C ALA A 230 -3.79 -0.68 -20.41
N ILE A 231 -2.83 -1.33 -21.09
CA ILE A 231 -2.02 -0.71 -22.16
C ILE A 231 -2.92 -0.19 -23.28
N ASP A 232 -3.88 -1.00 -23.75
CA ASP A 232 -4.83 -0.59 -24.79
C ASP A 232 -5.64 0.65 -24.39
N LEU A 233 -5.98 0.80 -23.11
CA LEU A 233 -6.66 2.00 -22.59
C LEU A 233 -5.73 3.20 -22.49
N PHE A 234 -4.51 3.02 -21.98
CA PHE A 234 -3.55 4.10 -21.85
C PHE A 234 -3.14 4.67 -23.21
N GLU A 235 -3.00 3.84 -24.24
CA GLU A 235 -2.63 4.31 -25.58
C GLU A 235 -3.76 5.08 -26.30
N ARG A 236 -5.00 5.00 -25.82
CA ARG A 236 -6.10 5.86 -26.29
C ARG A 236 -6.00 7.29 -25.78
N ILE A 237 -5.17 7.56 -24.78
CA ILE A 237 -4.97 8.90 -24.23
C ILE A 237 -3.97 9.65 -25.10
N ASP A 238 -4.39 10.78 -25.68
CA ASP A 238 -3.51 11.64 -26.48
C ASP A 238 -2.30 12.12 -25.67
N GLU A 239 -1.14 12.26 -26.31
CA GLU A 239 0.11 12.72 -25.67
C GLU A 239 -0.03 14.01 -24.87
N ALA A 240 -0.90 14.93 -25.32
CA ALA A 240 -1.16 16.20 -24.62
C ALA A 240 -1.80 16.04 -23.22
N HIS A 241 -2.36 14.86 -22.92
CA HIS A 241 -3.00 14.53 -21.65
C HIS A 241 -2.20 13.51 -20.82
N ARG A 242 -1.00 13.11 -21.28
CA ARG A 242 -0.14 12.15 -20.58
C ARG A 242 0.72 12.89 -19.54
N ASP A 243 0.38 12.70 -18.27
CA ASP A 243 1.19 13.19 -17.14
C ASP A 243 2.17 12.12 -16.64
N TRP A 244 2.94 12.42 -15.59
CA TRP A 244 3.87 11.46 -14.98
C TRP A 244 3.17 10.15 -14.59
N SER A 245 1.90 10.23 -14.15
CA SER A 245 1.14 9.09 -13.67
C SER A 245 0.74 8.17 -14.83
N TRP A 246 0.52 8.71 -16.02
CA TRP A 246 0.33 7.94 -17.25
C TRP A 246 1.57 7.09 -17.56
N TYR A 247 2.76 7.70 -17.56
CA TYR A 247 4.02 6.99 -17.86
C TYR A 247 4.31 5.91 -16.83
N TYR A 248 4.10 6.21 -15.55
CA TYR A 248 4.18 5.21 -14.47
C TYR A 248 3.19 4.07 -14.69
N ARG A 249 1.89 4.35 -14.88
CA ARG A 249 0.85 3.30 -15.01
C ARG A 249 1.02 2.44 -16.25
N CYS A 250 1.40 3.04 -17.38
CA CYS A 250 1.69 2.31 -18.61
C CYS A 250 2.98 1.49 -18.47
N GLY A 251 4.03 2.07 -17.86
CA GLY A 251 5.27 1.37 -17.53
C GLY A 251 5.05 0.18 -16.61
N TYR A 252 4.22 0.33 -15.58
CA TYR A 252 3.77 -0.74 -14.68
C TYR A 252 3.09 -1.88 -15.46
N ALA A 253 2.18 -1.55 -16.37
CA ALA A 253 1.48 -2.54 -17.18
C ALA A 253 2.44 -3.35 -18.08
N HIS A 254 3.40 -2.67 -18.71
CA HIS A 254 4.48 -3.33 -19.45
C HIS A 254 5.38 -4.15 -18.52
N GLY A 255 5.70 -3.66 -17.32
CA GLY A 255 6.47 -4.38 -16.31
C GLY A 255 5.80 -5.70 -15.90
N MET A 256 4.48 -5.69 -15.68
CA MET A 256 3.71 -6.91 -15.40
C MET A 256 3.79 -7.94 -16.54
N LEU A 257 3.73 -7.50 -17.81
CA LEU A 257 3.88 -8.40 -18.96
C LEU A 257 5.34 -8.83 -19.20
N GLY A 258 6.29 -8.02 -18.74
CA GLY A 258 7.73 -8.30 -18.73
C GLY A 258 8.19 -9.08 -17.50
N TYR A 259 7.28 -9.45 -16.58
CA TYR A 259 7.64 -10.12 -15.33
C TYR A 259 8.38 -11.43 -15.61
N GLY A 260 9.56 -11.56 -15.00
CA GLY A 260 10.43 -12.71 -15.18
C GLY A 260 11.03 -12.87 -16.58
N LYS A 261 11.04 -11.83 -17.42
CA LYS A 261 11.66 -11.80 -18.75
C LYS A 261 13.05 -11.14 -18.73
N SER A 262 13.84 -11.39 -19.77
CA SER A 262 15.17 -10.79 -19.94
C SER A 262 15.10 -9.34 -20.40
N TYR A 263 16.22 -8.63 -20.29
CA TYR A 263 16.38 -7.24 -20.70
C TYR A 263 15.94 -6.98 -22.15
N GLU A 264 16.23 -7.90 -23.08
CA GLU A 264 15.89 -7.77 -24.51
C GLU A 264 14.39 -7.94 -24.82
N SER A 265 13.57 -8.30 -23.82
CA SER A 265 12.13 -8.44 -24.01
C SER A 265 11.48 -7.10 -24.37
N GLU A 266 10.60 -7.11 -25.37
CA GLU A 266 9.85 -5.92 -25.80
C GLU A 266 9.15 -5.22 -24.63
N HIS A 267 8.48 -5.98 -23.76
CA HIS A 267 7.77 -5.41 -22.62
C HIS A 267 8.73 -4.84 -21.56
N VAL A 268 9.89 -5.46 -21.34
CA VAL A 268 10.90 -4.96 -20.40
C VAL A 268 11.51 -3.65 -20.90
N GLN A 269 11.93 -3.60 -22.17
CA GLN A 269 12.42 -2.38 -22.81
C GLN A 269 11.38 -1.26 -22.77
N LYS A 270 10.12 -1.59 -23.06
CA LYS A 270 9.05 -0.59 -23.06
C LYS A 270 8.76 -0.07 -21.65
N ALA A 271 8.78 -0.94 -20.64
CA ALA A 271 8.65 -0.55 -19.25
C ALA A 271 9.77 0.42 -18.84
N LEU A 272 11.03 0.08 -19.08
CA LEU A 272 12.18 0.95 -18.75
C LEU A 272 12.10 2.31 -19.44
N GLN A 273 11.75 2.37 -20.73
CA GLN A 273 11.58 3.63 -21.45
C GLN A 273 10.48 4.52 -20.85
N LEU A 274 9.34 3.92 -20.49
CA LEU A 274 8.22 4.63 -19.89
C LEU A 274 8.57 5.11 -18.48
N ILE A 275 9.20 4.25 -17.67
CA ILE A 275 9.61 4.57 -16.31
C ILE A 275 10.70 5.65 -16.28
N GLU A 276 11.70 5.62 -17.17
CA GLU A 276 12.71 6.68 -17.32
C GLU A 276 12.04 8.05 -17.55
N THR A 277 11.01 8.09 -18.41
CA THR A 277 10.22 9.30 -18.67
C THR A 277 9.39 9.70 -17.44
N GLY A 278 8.76 8.74 -16.77
CA GLY A 278 7.99 8.97 -15.53
C GLY A 278 8.86 9.52 -14.39
N ILE A 279 10.07 8.99 -14.20
CA ILE A 279 11.06 9.47 -13.23
C ILE A 279 11.47 10.91 -13.55
N LYS A 280 11.72 11.22 -14.82
CA LYS A 280 12.05 12.59 -15.23
C LYS A 280 10.93 13.57 -14.86
N MET A 281 9.68 13.25 -15.19
CA MET A 281 8.55 14.13 -14.93
C MET A 281 8.23 14.26 -13.44
N THR A 282 8.34 13.18 -12.66
CA THR A 282 8.13 13.21 -11.19
C THR A 282 9.19 14.06 -10.50
N LYS A 283 10.47 13.97 -10.92
CA LYS A 283 11.54 14.85 -10.43
C LYS A 283 11.28 16.33 -10.76
N GLU A 284 10.90 16.63 -12.00
CA GLU A 284 10.56 18.01 -12.42
C GLU A 284 9.37 18.59 -11.65
N ALA A 285 8.43 17.73 -11.22
CA ALA A 285 7.25 18.11 -10.44
C ALA A 285 7.47 18.08 -8.91
N HIS A 286 8.67 17.73 -8.43
CA HIS A 286 8.98 17.56 -7.00
C HIS A 286 8.05 16.56 -6.27
N LEU A 287 7.74 15.44 -6.93
CA LEU A 287 6.85 14.40 -6.42
C LEU A 287 7.64 13.21 -5.84
N ASP A 288 8.35 13.45 -4.74
CA ASP A 288 9.30 12.49 -4.17
C ASP A 288 8.65 11.15 -3.75
N LYS A 289 7.41 11.17 -3.25
CA LYS A 289 6.68 9.94 -2.92
C LYS A 289 6.38 9.10 -4.17
N GLN A 290 5.97 9.74 -5.25
CA GLN A 290 5.63 9.09 -6.51
C GLN A 290 6.87 8.62 -7.28
N LEU A 291 8.03 9.24 -7.01
CA LEU A 291 9.32 8.80 -7.53
C LEU A 291 9.64 7.36 -7.09
N VAL A 292 9.30 7.01 -5.84
CA VAL A 292 9.47 5.66 -5.29
C VAL A 292 8.69 4.65 -6.12
N TRP A 293 7.41 4.95 -6.43
CA TRP A 293 6.55 4.06 -7.24
C TRP A 293 7.16 3.70 -8.60
N CYS A 294 7.77 4.67 -9.28
CA CYS A 294 8.48 4.41 -10.53
C CYS A 294 9.65 3.44 -10.34
N CYS A 295 10.40 3.56 -9.25
CA CYS A 295 11.56 2.72 -8.96
C CYS A 295 11.14 1.30 -8.56
N GLU A 296 10.04 1.15 -7.82
CA GLU A 296 9.45 -0.14 -7.43
C GLU A 296 9.10 -1.02 -8.64
N VAL A 297 8.64 -0.44 -9.75
CA VAL A 297 8.37 -1.21 -10.98
C VAL A 297 9.62 -1.93 -11.48
N VAL A 298 10.78 -1.28 -11.43
CA VAL A 298 12.03 -1.88 -11.93
C VAL A 298 12.55 -2.89 -10.91
N LYS A 299 12.54 -2.57 -9.62
CA LYS A 299 13.02 -3.49 -8.57
C LYS A 299 12.18 -4.77 -8.50
N TYR A 300 10.85 -4.65 -8.47
CA TYR A 300 9.99 -5.78 -8.18
C TYR A 300 9.43 -6.46 -9.43
N HIS A 301 9.07 -5.70 -10.47
CA HIS A 301 8.44 -6.31 -11.67
C HIS A 301 9.49 -6.75 -12.68
N LEU A 302 10.64 -6.09 -12.70
CA LEU A 302 11.75 -6.39 -13.60
C LEU A 302 12.94 -7.03 -12.88
N PHE A 303 12.74 -7.64 -11.71
CA PHE A 303 13.78 -8.19 -10.83
C PHE A 303 14.83 -9.11 -11.51
N LYS A 304 14.51 -9.70 -12.67
CA LYS A 304 15.44 -10.53 -13.44
C LYS A 304 16.52 -9.77 -14.22
N ILE A 305 16.31 -8.49 -14.52
CA ILE A 305 17.32 -7.71 -15.23
C ILE A 305 18.37 -7.19 -14.26
N LYS A 306 19.62 -7.22 -14.67
CA LYS A 306 20.78 -6.77 -13.89
C LYS A 306 21.01 -5.27 -14.14
N PRO A 307 21.39 -4.48 -13.12
CA PRO A 307 21.69 -3.05 -13.28
C PRO A 307 22.67 -2.73 -14.41
N LYS A 308 23.68 -3.57 -14.62
CA LYS A 308 24.64 -3.43 -15.73
C LYS A 308 24.00 -3.48 -17.12
N GLU A 309 22.86 -4.15 -17.28
CA GLU A 309 22.15 -4.27 -18.55
C GLU A 309 21.46 -2.96 -18.93
N TYR A 310 20.88 -2.24 -17.96
CA TYR A 310 20.09 -1.04 -18.25
C TYR A 310 20.80 0.28 -17.89
N LYS A 311 21.89 0.29 -17.10
CA LYS A 311 22.53 1.53 -16.61
C LYS A 311 23.00 2.49 -17.69
N VAL A 312 23.38 1.97 -18.87
CA VAL A 312 23.87 2.79 -19.99
C VAL A 312 22.70 3.41 -20.76
N ASP A 313 21.64 2.63 -21.00
CA ASP A 313 20.50 3.03 -21.83
C ASP A 313 19.46 3.84 -21.04
N TYR A 314 19.32 3.55 -19.75
CA TYR A 314 18.37 4.16 -18.81
C TYR A 314 19.09 4.69 -17.54
N PRO A 315 19.99 5.67 -17.70
CA PRO A 315 20.81 6.15 -16.60
C PRO A 315 20.00 6.85 -15.51
N LEU A 316 18.87 7.50 -15.83
CA LEU A 316 18.07 8.15 -14.81
C LEU A 316 17.37 7.12 -13.91
N VAL A 317 16.86 6.03 -14.47
CA VAL A 317 16.34 4.88 -13.71
C VAL A 317 17.40 4.36 -12.76
N TYR A 318 18.59 4.03 -13.29
CA TYR A 318 19.70 3.49 -12.49
C TYR A 318 20.08 4.42 -11.33
N GLU A 319 20.38 5.68 -11.63
CA GLU A 319 20.77 6.65 -10.59
C GLU A 319 19.64 6.91 -9.58
N THR A 320 18.39 6.86 -10.00
CA THR A 320 17.26 7.10 -9.07
C THR A 320 17.04 5.92 -8.15
N ILE A 321 17.07 4.68 -8.66
CA ILE A 321 16.98 3.47 -7.83
C ILE A 321 18.09 3.48 -6.80
N LYS A 322 19.33 3.74 -7.22
CA LYS A 322 20.47 3.89 -6.32
C LYS A 322 20.21 4.92 -5.22
N ASN A 323 19.74 6.11 -5.59
CA ASN A 323 19.49 7.17 -4.61
C ASN A 323 18.26 6.94 -3.71
N VAL A 324 17.26 6.17 -4.15
CA VAL A 324 16.02 5.91 -3.40
C VAL A 324 16.19 4.73 -2.46
N PHE A 325 16.78 3.64 -2.94
CA PHE A 325 16.89 2.39 -2.19
C PHE A 325 18.26 2.17 -1.52
N ASP A 326 19.32 2.90 -1.91
CA ASP A 326 20.66 2.70 -1.34
C ASP A 326 21.04 3.81 -0.32
N LYS A 327 20.07 4.49 0.29
CA LYS A 327 20.36 5.56 1.27
C LYS A 327 20.85 5.02 2.62
N LYS A 328 22.17 4.92 2.76
CA LYS A 328 22.87 5.38 3.97
C LYS A 328 22.43 6.81 4.30
N ASN A 329 21.94 7.03 5.52
CA ASN A 329 21.94 8.32 6.24
C ASN A 329 21.84 9.60 5.39
N SER A 330 20.63 10.12 5.17
CA SER A 330 20.47 11.53 4.75
C SER A 330 20.82 12.47 5.91
N LYS A 331 22.12 12.75 6.08
CA LYS A 331 22.62 14.09 6.41
C LYS A 331 23.78 14.46 5.49
N ASP A 332 23.54 15.56 4.78
CA ASP A 332 24.49 16.52 4.21
C ASP A 332 25.16 16.22 2.84
N THR A 333 24.54 16.81 1.81
CA THR A 333 25.10 17.71 0.78
C THR A 333 26.51 17.52 0.19
N ILE A 334 26.50 17.49 -1.17
CA ILE A 334 27.35 18.21 -2.16
C ILE A 334 28.83 17.77 -2.27
N GLU A 335 29.27 17.29 -3.46
CA GLU A 335 30.02 18.05 -4.48
C GLU A 335 30.53 17.14 -5.64
N ASP A 336 30.51 17.71 -6.86
CA ASP A 336 30.92 17.18 -8.18
C ASP A 336 32.18 16.29 -8.29
N LYS A 337 32.19 15.34 -9.27
CA LYS A 337 32.96 15.48 -10.54
C LYS A 337 32.90 14.28 -11.51
N VAL A 338 32.77 14.67 -12.78
CA VAL A 338 32.94 13.96 -14.07
C VAL A 338 34.29 13.24 -14.24
N THR A 339 34.30 12.05 -14.87
CA THR A 339 35.23 11.65 -15.97
C THR A 339 34.70 10.43 -16.74
N THR A 340 34.21 10.56 -17.98
CA THR A 340 34.85 10.32 -19.31
C THR A 340 35.18 8.87 -19.71
N GLU A 341 34.45 8.42 -20.75
CA GLU A 341 34.76 7.49 -21.86
C GLU A 341 35.65 6.25 -21.66
N GLY A 342 35.06 5.09 -21.99
CA GLY A 342 35.76 3.88 -22.39
C GLY A 342 34.92 3.04 -23.37
N LYS A 343 35.19 3.15 -24.66
CA LYS A 343 34.71 2.22 -25.71
C LYS A 343 35.43 0.88 -25.55
N VAL A 344 34.71 -0.23 -25.41
CA VAL A 344 35.16 -1.55 -25.92
C VAL A 344 33.97 -2.30 -26.51
N THR A 345 34.14 -2.65 -27.78
CA THR A 345 33.35 -3.60 -28.58
C THR A 345 33.63 -5.03 -28.17
N GLY A 346 32.61 -5.89 -28.17
CA GLY A 346 32.78 -7.33 -28.21
C GLY A 346 31.45 -8.04 -28.03
N ASP A 347 31.03 -8.76 -29.08
CA ASP A 347 29.82 -9.58 -29.15
C ASP A 347 29.49 -10.29 -27.82
N ILE A 348 28.27 -10.08 -27.31
CA ILE A 348 27.71 -10.92 -26.26
C ILE A 348 26.78 -11.91 -26.95
N ASN A 349 27.28 -13.14 -27.05
CA ASN A 349 26.56 -14.34 -27.40
C ASN A 349 25.40 -14.57 -26.42
N GLU A 350 24.33 -15.18 -26.96
CA GLU A 350 23.28 -15.96 -26.30
C GLU A 350 23.39 -16.05 -24.75
N CYS A 351 22.56 -15.30 -24.02
CA CYS A 351 22.36 -15.55 -22.59
C CYS A 351 21.46 -16.78 -22.42
N GLU A 352 22.05 -17.80 -21.80
CA GLU A 352 21.37 -18.98 -21.28
C GLU A 352 20.29 -18.56 -20.26
N GLU A 353 19.19 -19.30 -20.18
CA GLU A 353 18.30 -19.21 -19.00
C GLU A 353 19.18 -19.51 -17.77
N ASP A 354 19.38 -18.54 -16.87
CA ASP A 354 20.03 -18.75 -15.56
C ASP A 354 19.19 -19.78 -14.77
N LYS A 355 19.39 -21.08 -15.04
CA LYS A 355 18.78 -22.21 -14.32
C LYS A 355 19.66 -22.51 -13.12
N TYR A 356 19.52 -21.71 -12.07
CA TYR A 356 20.12 -22.03 -10.79
C TYR A 356 19.51 -23.32 -10.23
N PRO A 357 20.31 -24.14 -9.52
CA PRO A 357 19.81 -25.31 -8.82
C PRO A 357 18.86 -24.89 -7.69
N THR A 358 17.72 -25.58 -7.56
CA THR A 358 16.70 -25.33 -6.54
C THR A 358 16.98 -26.05 -5.22
N TYR A 359 17.70 -27.17 -5.27
CA TYR A 359 18.03 -28.03 -4.12
C TYR A 359 16.82 -28.55 -3.30
N ASP A 360 15.62 -28.57 -3.91
CA ASP A 360 14.34 -29.00 -3.31
C ASP A 360 14.27 -30.47 -2.89
N VAL A 361 15.21 -31.28 -3.38
CA VAL A 361 15.35 -32.71 -3.05
C VAL A 361 16.35 -32.98 -1.92
N VAL A 362 16.96 -31.94 -1.33
CA VAL A 362 18.00 -32.11 -0.31
C VAL A 362 17.41 -32.14 1.09
N HIS A 363 17.50 -33.29 1.75
CA HIS A 363 17.04 -33.45 3.12
C HIS A 363 18.10 -33.00 4.14
N TRP A 364 17.94 -31.80 4.70
CA TRP A 364 18.77 -31.29 5.78
C TRP A 364 17.93 -30.63 6.88
N VAL A 365 18.34 -30.78 8.15
CA VAL A 365 17.66 -30.19 9.31
C VAL A 365 18.61 -29.25 10.04
N PHE A 366 18.26 -27.97 10.06
CA PHE A 366 18.98 -26.96 10.82
C PHE A 366 18.88 -27.23 12.32
N ASN A 367 19.98 -26.99 13.02
CA ASN A 367 20.07 -27.21 14.47
C ASN A 367 21.11 -26.27 15.08
N LYS A 368 21.17 -26.25 16.41
CA LYS A 368 22.01 -25.29 17.17
C LYS A 368 23.50 -25.60 17.18
N LYS A 369 23.96 -26.62 16.46
CA LYS A 369 25.37 -27.01 16.46
C LYS A 369 26.11 -26.27 15.35
N THR A 370 27.07 -25.43 15.71
CA THR A 370 28.07 -24.95 14.75
C THR A 370 29.02 -26.08 14.40
N TYR A 371 29.23 -26.34 13.10
CA TYR A 371 30.12 -27.40 12.63
C TYR A 371 31.46 -26.84 12.15
N SER A 372 32.54 -27.60 12.36
CA SER A 372 33.72 -27.49 11.52
C SER A 372 33.48 -28.20 10.17
N ARG A 373 34.28 -27.89 9.14
CA ARG A 373 34.10 -28.50 7.81
C ARG A 373 34.15 -30.03 7.85
N GLU A 374 35.12 -30.61 8.55
CA GLU A 374 35.26 -32.07 8.65
C GLU A 374 34.09 -32.74 9.38
N GLU A 375 33.52 -32.08 10.39
CA GLU A 375 32.38 -32.59 11.13
C GLU A 375 31.10 -32.50 10.30
N PHE A 376 30.89 -31.37 9.63
CA PHE A 376 29.75 -31.18 8.74
C PHE A 376 29.75 -32.21 7.63
N SER A 377 30.87 -32.39 6.92
CA SER A 377 30.98 -33.37 5.85
C SER A 377 30.64 -34.79 6.32
N LYS A 378 31.00 -35.16 7.55
CA LYS A 378 30.64 -36.48 8.08
C LYS A 378 29.14 -36.63 8.34
N GLU A 379 28.48 -35.60 8.86
CA GLU A 379 27.03 -35.65 9.07
C GLU A 379 26.26 -35.53 7.76
N TYR A 380 26.66 -34.60 6.88
CA TYR A 380 26.11 -34.43 5.54
C TYR A 380 26.13 -35.74 4.75
N ASN A 381 27.27 -36.43 4.69
CA ASN A 381 27.38 -37.70 3.96
C ASN A 381 26.50 -38.81 4.56
N LYS A 382 26.27 -38.84 5.89
CA LYS A 382 25.32 -39.79 6.49
C LYS A 382 23.87 -39.50 6.11
N GLU A 383 23.51 -38.23 5.98
CA GLU A 383 22.16 -37.85 5.58
C GLU A 383 21.95 -38.15 4.09
N VAL A 384 22.88 -37.77 3.21
CA VAL A 384 22.80 -38.04 1.77
C VAL A 384 22.85 -39.54 1.44
N GLU A 385 23.62 -40.37 2.17
CA GLU A 385 23.64 -41.84 1.99
C GLU A 385 22.26 -42.50 2.14
N LYS A 386 21.32 -41.87 2.87
CA LYS A 386 19.95 -42.40 3.05
C LYS A 386 19.06 -42.18 1.83
N TYR A 387 19.42 -41.24 0.97
CA TYR A 387 18.65 -40.79 -0.18
C TYR A 387 19.50 -40.95 -1.44
N VAL A 388 19.76 -42.22 -1.80
CA VAL A 388 20.51 -42.57 -3.02
C VAL A 388 19.62 -42.26 -4.23
N ASP A 389 20.00 -41.27 -5.03
CA ASP A 389 19.54 -41.15 -6.41
C ASP A 389 20.74 -41.43 -7.33
N ASP A 390 20.57 -42.39 -8.24
CA ASP A 390 21.66 -42.94 -9.08
C ASP A 390 22.06 -41.99 -10.24
N GLU A 391 21.46 -40.80 -10.34
CA GLU A 391 21.76 -39.75 -11.32
C GLU A 391 21.94 -38.39 -10.61
N ALA A 392 23.05 -38.20 -9.90
CA ALA A 392 23.45 -36.87 -9.45
C ALA A 392 23.96 -36.07 -10.67
N ASP A 393 23.04 -35.36 -11.34
CA ASP A 393 23.40 -34.26 -12.24
C ASP A 393 24.24 -33.24 -11.46
N ASP A 394 25.20 -32.63 -12.15
CA ASP A 394 26.14 -31.68 -11.60
C ASP A 394 25.44 -30.36 -11.20
N ASP A 395 24.91 -30.30 -9.99
CA ASP A 395 24.01 -29.24 -9.50
C ASP A 395 24.75 -28.11 -8.77
N ARG A 396 25.96 -27.79 -9.24
CA ARG A 396 26.76 -26.69 -8.72
C ARG A 396 26.09 -25.35 -9.00
N LEU A 397 26.16 -24.44 -8.03
CA LEU A 397 25.76 -23.04 -8.21
C LEU A 397 26.98 -22.28 -8.71
N GLU A 398 27.02 -22.02 -10.02
CA GLU A 398 28.16 -21.44 -10.76
C GLU A 398 28.30 -19.91 -10.55
N GLU A 399 28.38 -19.47 -9.29
CA GLU A 399 28.64 -18.09 -8.91
C GLU A 399 29.79 -18.00 -7.88
N PRO A 400 30.73 -17.05 -8.03
CA PRO A 400 31.85 -16.89 -7.11
C PRO A 400 31.43 -16.28 -5.76
N GLU A 401 30.34 -15.52 -5.75
CA GLU A 401 29.74 -14.91 -4.58
C GLU A 401 28.23 -14.78 -4.76
N ILE A 402 27.48 -14.90 -3.66
CA ILE A 402 26.03 -14.78 -3.62
C ILE A 402 25.60 -13.99 -2.38
N LEU A 403 24.41 -13.41 -2.44
CA LEU A 403 23.66 -12.99 -1.26
C LEU A 403 22.60 -14.05 -0.97
N VAL A 404 22.38 -14.34 0.31
CA VAL A 404 21.28 -15.20 0.75
C VAL A 404 20.40 -14.49 1.74
N THR A 405 19.09 -14.61 1.59
CA THR A 405 18.07 -14.09 2.52
C THR A 405 17.42 -15.25 3.25
N TYR A 406 17.11 -15.07 4.53
CA TYR A 406 16.39 -16.06 5.32
C TYR A 406 15.72 -15.43 6.54
N GLU A 407 14.60 -16.02 6.97
CA GLU A 407 13.89 -15.60 8.18
C GLU A 407 14.44 -16.30 9.43
N ALA A 408 14.60 -15.54 10.51
CA ALA A 408 14.96 -16.08 11.82
C ALA A 408 14.51 -15.18 12.97
N TRP A 409 14.48 -15.75 14.16
CA TRP A 409 14.25 -15.07 15.42
C TRP A 409 15.58 -14.78 16.13
N ILE A 410 15.78 -13.51 16.52
CA ILE A 410 16.98 -13.04 17.23
C ILE A 410 16.62 -12.25 18.50
N GLU A 411 17.40 -12.41 19.57
CA GLU A 411 17.29 -11.64 20.82
C GLU A 411 17.98 -10.27 20.71
N SER A 412 19.02 -10.19 19.87
CA SER A 412 19.88 -9.02 19.67
C SER A 412 20.57 -9.07 18.30
N THR A 413 20.88 -7.89 17.74
CA THR A 413 21.74 -7.76 16.56
C THR A 413 23.17 -8.27 16.79
N ASP A 414 23.58 -8.51 18.04
CA ASP A 414 24.84 -9.18 18.39
C ASP A 414 24.93 -10.64 17.89
N GLN A 415 23.79 -11.25 17.51
CA GLN A 415 23.76 -12.58 16.89
C GLN A 415 24.12 -12.57 15.39
N LEU A 416 24.17 -11.40 14.76
CA LEU A 416 24.53 -11.26 13.36
C LEU A 416 26.04 -11.44 13.19
N PHE A 417 26.43 -12.20 12.18
CA PHE A 417 27.83 -12.31 11.75
C PHE A 417 28.26 -11.06 10.96
N ASP A 418 29.58 -10.85 10.83
CA ASP A 418 30.12 -9.68 10.12
C ASP A 418 29.60 -9.55 8.68
N ASN A 419 29.29 -10.69 8.05
CA ASN A 419 28.74 -10.82 6.71
C ASN A 419 27.20 -10.84 6.67
N GLU A 420 26.50 -10.45 7.74
CA GLU A 420 25.03 -10.42 7.82
C GLU A 420 24.46 -9.02 8.12
N ARG A 421 23.28 -8.72 7.59
CA ARG A 421 22.49 -7.51 7.92
C ARG A 421 21.01 -7.87 8.01
N VAL A 422 20.30 -7.21 8.91
CA VAL A 422 18.83 -7.22 8.91
C VAL A 422 18.35 -6.31 7.78
N THR A 423 17.34 -6.76 7.03
CA THR A 423 16.76 -6.03 5.90
C THR A 423 15.68 -5.03 6.34
N ASP A 424 15.10 -5.22 7.53
CA ASP A 424 14.09 -4.33 8.12
C ASP A 424 14.65 -2.96 8.53
N GLU A 425 13.87 -1.90 8.28
CA GLU A 425 14.36 -0.52 8.39
C GLU A 425 14.55 -0.04 9.85
N GLU A 426 13.84 -0.58 10.86
CA GLU A 426 14.10 -0.30 12.29
C GLU A 426 13.62 -1.46 13.21
N LEU A 427 14.47 -1.92 14.14
CA LEU A 427 14.09 -2.90 15.19
C LEU A 427 13.67 -2.19 16.48
N LEU A 428 12.37 -2.14 16.78
CA LEU A 428 11.84 -1.49 17.99
C LEU A 428 11.58 -2.53 19.09
N GLU A 429 11.79 -2.16 20.36
CA GLU A 429 11.58 -3.07 21.50
C GLU A 429 10.11 -3.51 21.67
N GLU A 430 9.17 -2.71 21.17
CA GLU A 430 7.74 -3.04 21.22
C GLU A 430 7.33 -4.15 20.23
N ASP A 431 8.17 -4.43 19.23
CA ASP A 431 7.91 -5.45 18.19
C ASP A 431 8.35 -6.86 18.62
N LYS A 432 8.93 -7.01 19.82
CA LYS A 432 9.38 -8.33 20.30
C LYS A 432 8.22 -9.22 20.69
N GLU A 433 8.20 -10.43 20.15
CA GLU A 433 7.38 -11.53 20.67
C GLU A 433 8.25 -12.46 21.51
N ASP A 434 7.81 -12.74 22.75
CA ASP A 434 8.55 -13.55 23.73
C ASP A 434 10.02 -13.14 23.93
N GLY A 435 10.34 -11.86 23.70
CA GLY A 435 11.68 -11.30 23.87
C GLY A 435 12.60 -11.42 22.65
N MET A 436 12.07 -11.85 21.50
CA MET A 436 12.80 -11.97 20.24
C MET A 436 12.13 -11.17 19.12
N TRP A 437 12.91 -10.75 18.14
CA TRP A 437 12.40 -10.22 16.88
C TRP A 437 12.40 -11.32 15.83
N GLN A 438 11.29 -11.48 15.10
CA GLN A 438 11.28 -12.18 13.82
C GLN A 438 11.81 -11.19 12.77
N VAL A 439 12.90 -11.55 12.10
CA VAL A 439 13.57 -10.68 11.13
C VAL A 439 13.93 -11.46 9.88
N GLU A 440 14.02 -10.74 8.77
CA GLU A 440 14.70 -11.23 7.58
C GLU A 440 16.18 -10.77 7.60
N ILE A 441 17.08 -11.72 7.35
CA ILE A 441 18.53 -11.53 7.43
C ILE A 441 19.14 -11.82 6.06
N MET A 442 19.87 -10.85 5.53
CA MET A 442 20.70 -11.00 4.34
C MET A 442 22.14 -11.33 4.74
N ALA A 443 22.75 -12.32 4.09
CA ALA A 443 24.14 -12.69 4.29
C ALA A 443 24.93 -12.73 2.97
N HIS A 444 26.17 -12.23 2.97
CA HIS A 444 27.09 -12.35 1.84
C HIS A 444 27.96 -13.60 1.98
N LEU A 445 27.92 -14.47 0.98
CA LEU A 445 28.69 -15.71 0.91
C LEU A 445 29.62 -15.68 -0.30
N VAL A 446 30.85 -16.14 -0.11
CA VAL A 446 31.88 -16.26 -1.15
C VAL A 446 32.25 -17.73 -1.29
N ALA A 447 32.34 -18.26 -2.50
CA ALA A 447 32.73 -19.65 -2.73
C ALA A 447 34.17 -19.91 -2.28
N ASP A 448 34.43 -21.02 -1.60
CA ASP A 448 35.76 -21.37 -1.06
C ASP A 448 36.80 -21.52 -2.18
N ASN A 449 36.36 -21.94 -3.37
CA ASN A 449 37.18 -22.04 -4.58
C ASN A 449 37.23 -20.74 -5.41
N GLY A 450 36.43 -19.73 -5.05
CA GLY A 450 36.30 -18.44 -5.75
C GLY A 450 35.59 -18.51 -7.10
N THR A 451 34.88 -19.60 -7.41
CA THR A 451 34.22 -19.81 -8.71
C THR A 451 32.79 -20.32 -8.62
N TYR A 452 32.50 -21.29 -7.74
CA TYR A 452 31.18 -21.91 -7.63
C TYR A 452 30.96 -22.53 -6.25
N PHE A 453 29.71 -22.62 -5.81
CA PHE A 453 29.34 -23.36 -4.60
C PHE A 453 29.00 -24.81 -4.94
N THR A 454 29.56 -25.73 -4.15
CA THR A 454 29.01 -27.09 -4.08
C THR A 454 27.79 -27.09 -3.15
N ARG A 455 26.83 -27.98 -3.39
CA ARG A 455 25.66 -28.18 -2.52
C ARG A 455 26.05 -28.35 -1.05
N GLU A 456 27.06 -29.18 -0.76
CA GLU A 456 27.58 -29.39 0.61
C GLU A 456 28.13 -28.09 1.21
N GLU A 457 28.89 -27.32 0.43
CA GLU A 457 29.45 -26.06 0.91
C GLU A 457 28.39 -25.01 1.21
N LEU A 458 27.42 -24.83 0.31
CA LEU A 458 26.34 -23.88 0.50
C LEU A 458 25.57 -24.21 1.79
N LEU A 459 25.17 -25.47 1.95
CA LEU A 459 24.48 -25.93 3.17
C LEU A 459 25.32 -25.80 4.43
N PHE A 460 26.62 -26.04 4.35
CA PHE A 460 27.54 -25.82 5.48
C PHE A 460 27.51 -24.36 5.93
N LYS A 461 27.59 -23.43 4.98
CA LYS A 461 27.58 -21.99 5.27
C LYS A 461 26.24 -21.56 5.83
N LEU A 462 25.13 -21.89 5.16
CA LEU A 462 23.77 -21.61 5.63
C LEU A 462 23.53 -22.16 7.03
N HIS A 463 23.93 -23.41 7.31
CA HIS A 463 23.73 -24.01 8.61
C HIS A 463 24.46 -23.26 9.72
N ASN A 464 25.72 -22.89 9.49
CA ASN A 464 26.49 -22.16 10.49
C ASN A 464 25.98 -20.72 10.69
N LEU A 465 25.40 -20.08 9.66
CA LEU A 465 24.72 -18.78 9.81
C LEU A 465 23.49 -18.89 10.72
N MET A 466 22.71 -19.97 10.60
CA MET A 466 21.47 -20.16 11.36
C MET A 466 21.67 -20.81 12.74
N ALA A 467 22.82 -21.42 13.01
CA ALA A 467 23.05 -22.22 14.22
C ALA A 467 22.89 -21.43 15.54
N ASN A 468 23.12 -20.12 15.53
CA ASN A 468 22.94 -19.25 16.70
C ASN A 468 21.62 -18.45 16.69
N LYS A 469 20.66 -18.77 15.81
CA LYS A 469 19.38 -18.07 15.64
C LYS A 469 18.22 -19.03 15.79
N GLU A 470 17.05 -18.58 16.25
CA GLU A 470 15.86 -19.43 16.39
C GLU A 470 15.07 -19.48 15.07
N LEU A 471 14.75 -20.67 14.56
CA LEU A 471 13.99 -20.83 13.30
C LEU A 471 12.51 -21.20 13.54
N GLY A 472 12.07 -21.23 14.80
CA GLY A 472 10.75 -21.72 15.16
C GLY A 472 10.54 -23.18 14.74
N ASP A 473 9.38 -23.46 14.13
CA ASP A 473 9.09 -24.78 13.56
C ASP A 473 9.76 -24.98 12.18
N HIS A 474 10.24 -23.91 11.53
CA HIS A 474 10.81 -23.92 10.17
C HIS A 474 12.28 -24.39 10.13
N VAL A 475 12.55 -25.64 10.50
CA VAL A 475 13.93 -26.17 10.62
C VAL A 475 14.38 -27.07 9.45
N PHE A 476 13.49 -27.39 8.51
CA PHE A 476 13.80 -28.26 7.37
C PHE A 476 14.24 -27.43 6.18
N PHE A 477 15.40 -27.73 5.59
CA PHE A 477 15.81 -27.09 4.33
C PHE A 477 14.95 -27.61 3.17
N GLU A 478 14.30 -26.70 2.45
CA GLU A 478 13.42 -27.01 1.31
C GLU A 478 13.97 -26.50 -0.03
N GLY A 479 15.17 -25.92 -0.02
CA GLY A 479 15.84 -25.43 -1.23
C GLY A 479 16.21 -23.95 -1.15
N ILE A 480 16.53 -23.40 -2.31
CA ILE A 480 16.74 -21.97 -2.51
C ILE A 480 15.94 -21.46 -3.70
N GLU A 481 15.50 -20.21 -3.61
CA GLU A 481 14.80 -19.50 -4.68
C GLU A 481 15.58 -18.26 -5.10
N TYR A 482 15.80 -18.09 -6.39
CA TYR A 482 16.50 -16.91 -6.92
C TYR A 482 15.58 -15.68 -6.92
N GLU A 483 16.00 -14.61 -6.23
CA GLU A 483 15.19 -13.40 -5.98
C GLU A 483 15.63 -12.18 -6.81
N GLY A 484 16.78 -12.23 -7.49
CA GLY A 484 17.26 -11.09 -8.28
C GLY A 484 18.75 -10.81 -8.06
N HIS A 485 19.15 -9.55 -8.20
CA HIS A 485 20.52 -9.10 -7.93
C HIS A 485 20.51 -7.84 -7.04
N GLU A 486 21.50 -7.72 -6.17
CA GLU A 486 21.69 -6.54 -5.30
C GLU A 486 23.12 -5.99 -5.45
N CYS A 487 23.25 -4.66 -5.40
CA CYS A 487 24.54 -3.98 -5.62
C CYS A 487 25.28 -3.63 -4.33
N GLU A 488 24.56 -3.30 -3.25
CA GLU A 488 25.15 -2.96 -1.95
C GLU A 488 24.83 -3.98 -0.85
N GLY A 489 23.73 -4.73 -0.97
CA GLY A 489 23.32 -5.75 0.01
C GLY A 489 23.32 -5.20 1.44
N TYR A 490 22.71 -4.03 1.66
CA TYR A 490 22.70 -3.34 2.97
C TYR A 490 24.11 -3.00 3.50
N GLY A 491 25.06 -2.73 2.60
CA GLY A 491 26.45 -2.42 2.91
C GLY A 491 27.32 -3.65 3.17
N LEU A 492 26.85 -4.85 2.81
CA LEU A 492 27.67 -6.07 2.77
C LEU A 492 28.61 -6.08 1.57
N ILE A 493 28.18 -5.49 0.46
CA ILE A 493 28.89 -5.49 -0.82
C ILE A 493 28.92 -4.06 -1.38
N ASP A 494 29.76 -3.85 -2.39
CA ASP A 494 29.82 -2.63 -3.20
C ASP A 494 30.19 -3.05 -4.61
N ASN A 495 29.22 -3.68 -5.30
CA ASN A 495 29.41 -4.31 -6.60
C ASN A 495 28.38 -3.77 -7.60
N GLU A 496 28.81 -2.83 -8.45
CA GLU A 496 27.95 -2.20 -9.47
C GLU A 496 27.39 -3.16 -10.52
N ASP A 497 27.94 -4.37 -10.63
CA ASP A 497 27.45 -5.39 -11.56
C ASP A 497 26.30 -6.23 -10.98
N GLY A 498 26.04 -6.09 -9.67
CA GLY A 498 25.03 -6.82 -8.91
C GLY A 498 25.45 -8.26 -8.61
N ILE A 499 25.19 -8.73 -7.38
CA ILE A 499 25.41 -10.10 -6.94
C ILE A 499 24.05 -10.80 -6.84
N PRO A 500 23.90 -12.04 -7.33
CA PRO A 500 22.62 -12.75 -7.26
C PRO A 500 22.19 -13.01 -5.82
N VAL A 501 20.88 -12.82 -5.56
CA VAL A 501 20.24 -13.01 -4.26
C VAL A 501 19.40 -14.29 -4.29
N PHE A 502 19.50 -15.09 -3.23
CA PHE A 502 18.73 -16.32 -3.07
C PHE A 502 18.03 -16.38 -1.72
N TYR A 503 16.72 -16.61 -1.72
CA TYR A 503 15.98 -16.93 -0.50
C TYR A 503 16.21 -18.38 -0.09
N THR A 504 16.48 -18.60 1.20
CA THR A 504 16.63 -19.95 1.76
C THR A 504 15.30 -20.45 2.30
N CYS A 505 14.68 -21.39 1.58
CA CYS A 505 13.37 -21.93 1.94
C CYS A 505 13.48 -22.90 3.12
N CYS A 506 12.72 -22.62 4.19
CA CYS A 506 12.67 -23.45 5.40
C CYS A 506 11.24 -23.92 5.72
N GLY A 507 11.04 -25.23 5.80
CA GLY A 507 9.76 -25.89 6.09
C GLY A 507 9.61 -26.36 7.53
N SER A 508 8.35 -26.64 7.92
CA SER A 508 7.94 -27.11 9.27
C SER A 508 7.79 -28.62 9.44
#